data_AF-A0A954GCZ6-F1
#
_entry.id   AF-A0A954GCZ6-F1
#
_cell.length_a   1.000
_cell.length_b   1.000
_cell.length_c   1.000
_cell.angle_alpha   90.00
_cell.angle_beta   90.00
_cell.angle_gamma   90.00
#
_symmetry.space_group_name_H-M   'P 1'
#
loop_
_entity.id
_entity.type
_entity.pdbx_description
1 polymer ?
#
loop_
_entity_poly.entity_id
_entity_poly.type
_entity_poly.pdbx_seq_one_letter_code
_entity_poly.pdbx_strand_id
1 'polypeptide(L)'
;MSLCVLADEINSPSEISVDRTTEIDRLIGELTSRSFIQSDWAARRLMSRGASIVPQLTTAVRNDIAAEEILALLTRMSESNDSDMAASSLRAITNLRQHQDQLSSGTRRSVETVYRNSIRSCLAQLSLIGAVIKRDEHQNVIEVRVRSKDFGDRQLMLLLSLTTLRSLDLRDTKITDAGLRHLASLTELVSLNCSDTLVTSSGLRELEPLQQLKEVVAYRIDVTPADRDWLREHLPGVTITNR
;
A
#
# COMPACT_ATOMS: atom_id res chain seq x y z
N MET A 1 65.40 18.74 7.00
CA MET A 1 64.21 19.52 7.40
C MET A 1 63.08 19.20 6.45
N SER A 2 61.89 18.92 7.01
CA SER A 2 60.53 18.78 6.43
C SER A 2 60.25 17.59 5.49
N LEU A 3 59.51 16.54 5.87
CA LEU A 3 58.06 16.34 6.21
C LEU A 3 57.08 16.34 5.01
N CYS A 4 56.45 15.16 4.83
CA CYS A 4 55.13 14.79 4.29
C CYS A 4 54.35 15.74 3.35
N VAL A 5 53.79 15.18 2.26
CA VAL A 5 52.33 15.14 1.97
C VAL A 5 52.01 13.93 1.06
N LEU A 6 51.12 13.06 1.55
CA LEU A 6 50.29 12.12 0.79
C LEU A 6 49.20 12.90 0.06
N ALA A 7 48.95 12.59 -1.22
CA ALA A 7 47.64 12.82 -1.82
C ALA A 7 47.36 11.70 -2.84
N ASP A 8 46.37 10.89 -2.50
CA ASP A 8 45.77 9.84 -3.32
C ASP A 8 45.36 10.38 -4.69
N GLU A 9 45.95 9.84 -5.75
CA GLU A 9 45.34 9.91 -7.08
C GLU A 9 44.17 8.93 -7.13
N ILE A 10 43.00 9.52 -6.92
CA ILE A 10 41.68 8.95 -7.17
C ILE A 10 41.61 8.56 -8.65
N ASN A 11 41.96 7.31 -8.98
CA ASN A 11 41.58 6.72 -10.25
C ASN A 11 40.23 6.02 -10.07
N SER A 12 39.19 6.70 -10.52
CA SER A 12 37.81 6.22 -10.57
C SER A 12 37.71 5.04 -11.54
N PRO A 13 37.14 3.88 -11.17
CA PRO A 13 36.69 2.93 -12.16
C PRO A 13 35.27 3.32 -12.60
N SER A 14 35.20 4.09 -13.69
CA SER A 14 34.06 4.06 -14.60
C SER A 14 33.99 2.68 -15.26
N GLU A 15 32.76 2.20 -15.48
CA GLU A 15 32.36 0.92 -16.10
C GLU A 15 32.32 -0.30 -15.17
N ILE A 16 31.11 -0.67 -14.74
CA ILE A 16 30.39 -1.85 -15.23
C ILE A 16 28.91 -1.60 -14.90
N SER A 17 28.07 -1.59 -15.93
CA SER A 17 26.64 -1.85 -15.79
C SER A 17 26.46 -3.26 -15.24
N VAL A 18 26.71 -3.46 -13.94
CA VAL A 18 26.20 -4.63 -13.23
C VAL A 18 24.71 -4.43 -13.37
N ASP A 19 24.10 -5.27 -14.20
CA ASP A 19 22.69 -5.17 -14.52
C ASP A 19 21.94 -5.04 -13.20
N ARG A 20 21.18 -3.93 -13.05
CA ARG A 20 20.57 -3.58 -11.76
C ARG A 20 19.68 -4.71 -11.25
N THR A 21 19.19 -5.53 -12.17
CA THR A 21 18.45 -6.77 -11.91
C THR A 21 19.34 -7.79 -11.19
N THR A 22 20.58 -7.99 -11.64
CA THR A 22 21.54 -8.92 -11.02
C THR A 22 21.97 -8.49 -9.61
N GLU A 23 22.06 -7.18 -9.33
CA GLU A 23 22.31 -6.70 -7.96
C GLU A 23 21.15 -7.03 -7.02
N ILE A 24 19.90 -6.89 -7.49
CA ILE A 24 18.70 -7.12 -6.70
C ILE A 24 18.51 -8.62 -6.43
N ASP A 25 18.70 -9.46 -7.44
CA ASP A 25 18.63 -10.92 -7.28
C ASP A 25 19.68 -11.41 -6.29
N ARG A 26 20.89 -10.83 -6.32
CA ARG A 26 21.95 -11.10 -5.35
C ARG A 26 21.51 -10.73 -3.93
N LEU A 27 20.92 -9.54 -3.74
CA LEU A 27 20.41 -9.09 -2.44
C LEU A 27 19.27 -9.98 -1.94
N ILE A 28 18.37 -10.41 -2.81
CA ILE A 28 17.30 -11.36 -2.47
C ILE A 28 17.90 -12.69 -1.98
N GLY A 29 18.92 -13.21 -2.66
CA GLY A 29 19.62 -14.42 -2.21
C GLY A 29 20.24 -14.24 -0.81
N GLU A 30 20.79 -13.06 -0.51
CA GLU A 30 21.42 -12.76 0.78
C GLU A 30 20.43 -12.64 1.95
N LEU A 31 19.13 -12.44 1.69
CA LEU A 31 18.10 -12.45 2.73
C LEU A 31 18.05 -13.80 3.46
N THR A 32 18.33 -14.90 2.76
CA THR A 32 18.33 -16.27 3.30
C THR A 32 19.60 -16.62 4.07
N SER A 33 20.56 -15.68 4.20
CA SER A 33 21.82 -15.93 4.88
C SER A 33 21.60 -16.26 6.37
N ARG A 34 22.33 -17.27 6.86
CA ARG A 34 22.38 -17.60 8.30
C ARG A 34 23.04 -16.50 9.14
N SER A 35 23.82 -15.62 8.51
CA SER A 35 24.41 -14.47 9.18
C SER A 35 23.38 -13.36 9.29
N PHE A 36 22.95 -13.06 10.51
CA PHE A 36 22.03 -11.94 10.78
C PHE A 36 22.53 -10.61 10.23
N ILE A 37 23.85 -10.36 10.31
CA ILE A 37 24.45 -9.13 9.79
C ILE A 37 24.25 -9.03 8.26
N GLN A 38 24.45 -10.15 7.56
CA GLN A 38 24.33 -10.18 6.10
C GLN A 38 22.86 -10.06 5.65
N SER A 39 21.95 -10.79 6.27
CA SER A 39 20.53 -10.73 5.92
C SER A 39 19.89 -9.39 6.29
N ASP A 40 20.24 -8.79 7.45
CA ASP A 40 19.77 -7.44 7.79
C ASP A 40 20.38 -6.36 6.89
N TRP A 41 21.66 -6.48 6.52
CA TRP A 41 22.28 -5.58 5.55
C TRP A 41 21.56 -5.62 4.20
N ALA A 42 21.28 -6.83 3.68
CA ALA A 42 20.57 -7.00 2.42
C ALA A 42 19.15 -6.40 2.50
N ALA A 43 18.42 -6.66 3.59
CA ALA A 43 17.10 -6.10 3.84
C ALA A 43 17.13 -4.55 3.84
N ARG A 44 18.07 -3.93 4.55
CA ARG A 44 18.21 -2.45 4.58
C ARG A 44 18.55 -1.90 3.20
N ARG A 45 19.42 -2.58 2.45
CA ARG A 45 19.80 -2.17 1.10
C ARG A 45 18.61 -2.24 0.15
N LEU A 46 17.78 -3.28 0.23
CA LEU A 46 16.54 -3.38 -0.53
C LEU A 46 15.53 -2.29 -0.13
N MET A 47 15.32 -2.05 1.18
CA MET A 47 14.43 -0.98 1.66
C MET A 47 14.88 0.41 1.21
N SER A 48 16.18 0.65 1.07
CA SER A 48 16.70 1.94 0.58
C SER A 48 16.30 2.27 -0.87
N ARG A 49 15.77 1.30 -1.62
CA ARG A 49 15.22 1.49 -2.97
C ARG A 49 13.75 1.95 -2.97
N GLY A 50 13.11 2.03 -1.81
CA GLY A 50 11.73 2.50 -1.64
C GLY A 50 10.69 1.60 -2.32
N ALA A 51 9.56 2.17 -2.73
CA ALA A 51 8.45 1.46 -3.36
C ALA A 51 8.82 0.71 -4.65
N SER A 52 9.85 1.17 -5.38
CA SER A 52 10.23 0.66 -6.70
C SER A 52 10.65 -0.82 -6.71
N ILE A 53 11.09 -1.34 -5.57
CA ILE A 53 11.57 -2.73 -5.43
C ILE A 53 10.42 -3.74 -5.22
N VAL A 54 9.26 -3.26 -4.78
CA VAL A 54 8.14 -4.12 -4.35
C VAL A 54 7.65 -5.07 -5.45
N PRO A 55 7.53 -4.67 -6.74
CA PRO A 55 7.12 -5.61 -7.80
C PRO A 55 8.09 -6.78 -8.00
N GLN A 56 9.40 -6.54 -7.89
CA GLN A 56 10.42 -7.58 -8.03
C GLN A 56 10.39 -8.54 -6.84
N LEU A 57 10.28 -8.01 -5.61
CA LEU A 57 10.08 -8.81 -4.41
C LEU A 57 8.82 -9.69 -4.50
N THR A 58 7.70 -9.11 -4.97
CA THR A 58 6.44 -9.83 -5.15
C THR A 58 6.58 -10.96 -6.16
N THR A 59 7.31 -10.73 -7.25
CA THR A 59 7.60 -11.75 -8.28
C THR A 59 8.45 -12.88 -7.72
N ALA A 60 9.47 -12.57 -6.92
CA ALA A 60 10.29 -13.56 -6.25
C ALA A 60 9.46 -14.46 -5.30
N VAL A 61 8.54 -13.89 -4.51
CA VAL A 61 7.61 -14.66 -3.66
C VAL A 61 6.73 -15.60 -4.49
N ARG A 62 6.20 -15.12 -5.64
CA ARG A 62 5.40 -15.97 -6.54
C ARG A 62 6.17 -17.16 -7.09
N ASN A 63 7.49 -16.99 -7.26
CA ASN A 63 8.40 -18.04 -7.72
C ASN A 63 9.01 -18.85 -6.57
N ASP A 64 8.50 -18.70 -5.33
CA ASP A 64 8.98 -19.41 -4.13
C ASP A 64 10.45 -19.10 -3.74
N ILE A 65 10.97 -17.95 -4.18
CA ILE A 65 12.34 -17.51 -3.92
C ILE A 65 12.37 -16.65 -2.65
N ALA A 66 13.05 -17.11 -1.60
CA ALA A 66 13.19 -16.39 -0.32
C ALA A 66 11.84 -15.87 0.23
N ALA A 67 10.77 -16.65 0.02
CA ALA A 67 9.41 -16.16 0.17
C ALA A 67 9.11 -15.68 1.60
N GLU A 68 9.56 -16.41 2.61
CA GLU A 68 9.33 -16.05 4.01
C GLU A 68 10.06 -14.77 4.41
N GLU A 69 11.33 -14.63 4.00
CA GLU A 69 12.16 -13.46 4.28
C GLU A 69 11.64 -12.22 3.55
N ILE A 70 11.20 -12.38 2.29
CA ILE A 70 10.60 -11.30 1.52
C ILE A 70 9.25 -10.89 2.12
N LEU A 71 8.42 -11.83 2.59
CA LEU A 71 7.16 -11.49 3.26
C LEU A 71 7.41 -10.74 4.58
N ALA A 72 8.42 -11.11 5.35
CA ALA A 72 8.86 -10.36 6.52
C ALA A 72 9.36 -8.95 6.14
N LEU A 73 10.10 -8.83 5.03
CA LEU A 73 10.56 -7.55 4.50
C LEU A 73 9.41 -6.65 4.05
N LEU A 74 8.44 -7.18 3.30
CA LEU A 74 7.23 -6.47 2.89
C LEU A 74 6.43 -6.01 4.10
N THR A 75 6.37 -6.81 5.17
CA THR A 75 5.74 -6.41 6.44
C THR A 75 6.47 -5.22 7.06
N ARG A 76 7.81 -5.25 7.18
CA ARG A 76 8.61 -4.11 7.66
C ARG A 76 8.43 -2.86 6.79
N MET A 77 8.37 -3.03 5.47
CA MET A 77 8.15 -1.93 4.52
C MET A 77 6.75 -1.32 4.68
N SER A 78 5.74 -2.14 4.97
CA SER A 78 4.36 -1.69 5.23
C SER A 78 4.22 -0.79 6.47
N GLU A 79 5.13 -0.93 7.43
CA GLU A 79 5.16 -0.16 8.68
C GLU A 79 6.03 1.10 8.59
N SER A 80 6.68 1.33 7.45
CA SER A 80 7.60 2.45 7.27
C SER A 80 6.90 3.81 7.26
N ASN A 81 7.70 4.88 7.41
CA ASN A 81 7.21 6.26 7.31
C ASN A 81 7.00 6.73 5.86
N ASP A 82 7.50 5.97 4.88
CA ASP A 82 7.31 6.24 3.45
C ASP A 82 5.94 5.67 3.03
N SER A 83 5.00 6.56 2.72
CA SER A 83 3.63 6.19 2.36
C SER A 83 3.55 5.39 1.07
N ASP A 84 4.38 5.71 0.08
CA ASP A 84 4.38 5.00 -1.20
C ASP A 84 4.93 3.58 -1.02
N MET A 85 6.02 3.44 -0.25
CA MET A 85 6.58 2.13 0.09
C MET A 85 5.58 1.31 0.91
N ALA A 86 4.99 1.91 1.96
CA ALA A 86 4.02 1.24 2.81
C ALA A 86 2.80 0.75 2.04
N ALA A 87 2.18 1.63 1.25
CA ALA A 87 1.02 1.30 0.42
C ALA A 87 1.36 0.25 -0.65
N SER A 88 2.54 0.33 -1.27
CA SER A 88 2.97 -0.65 -2.27
C SER A 88 3.15 -2.04 -1.65
N SER A 89 3.77 -2.12 -0.47
CA SER A 89 3.97 -3.38 0.24
C SER A 89 2.66 -4.01 0.72
N LEU A 90 1.70 -3.22 1.24
CA LEU A 90 0.37 -3.74 1.59
C LEU A 90 -0.38 -4.25 0.36
N ARG A 91 -0.33 -3.51 -0.76
CA ARG A 91 -0.93 -3.97 -2.03
C ARG A 91 -0.31 -5.26 -2.53
N ALA A 92 1.02 -5.41 -2.41
CA ALA A 92 1.70 -6.65 -2.77
C ALA A 92 1.24 -7.85 -1.94
N ILE A 93 1.17 -7.70 -0.60
CA ILE A 93 0.67 -8.74 0.30
C ILE A 93 -0.77 -9.13 -0.04
N THR A 94 -1.64 -8.13 -0.23
CA THR A 94 -3.04 -8.34 -0.62
C THR A 94 -3.15 -9.07 -1.96
N ASN A 95 -2.34 -8.67 -2.95
CA ASN A 95 -2.35 -9.28 -4.28
C ASN A 95 -1.87 -10.73 -4.25
N LEU A 96 -0.81 -11.03 -3.48
CA LEU A 96 -0.33 -12.40 -3.25
C LEU A 96 -1.43 -13.27 -2.64
N ARG A 97 -2.19 -12.74 -1.67
CA ARG A 97 -3.32 -13.44 -1.04
C ARG A 97 -4.46 -13.69 -2.02
N GLN A 98 -4.78 -12.74 -2.89
CA GLN A 98 -5.82 -12.90 -3.92
C GLN A 98 -5.45 -13.98 -4.96
N HIS A 99 -4.16 -14.15 -5.27
CA HIS A 99 -3.67 -15.12 -6.24
C HIS A 99 -2.98 -16.33 -5.57
N GLN A 100 -3.37 -16.64 -4.34
CA GLN A 100 -2.69 -17.64 -3.51
C GLN A 100 -2.77 -19.07 -4.06
N ASP A 101 -3.68 -19.33 -4.98
CA ASP A 101 -3.82 -20.62 -5.69
C ASP A 101 -2.62 -20.93 -6.58
N GLN A 102 -1.87 -19.90 -6.99
CA GLN A 102 -0.65 -20.03 -7.79
C GLN A 102 0.61 -20.28 -6.94
N LEU A 103 0.50 -20.19 -5.60
CA LEU A 103 1.62 -20.30 -4.68
C LEU A 103 1.80 -21.74 -4.18
N SER A 104 3.02 -22.08 -3.76
CA SER A 104 3.29 -23.32 -3.02
C SER A 104 2.47 -23.38 -1.72
N SER A 105 2.21 -24.57 -1.19
CA SER A 105 1.43 -24.71 0.05
C SER A 105 2.07 -24.05 1.26
N GLY A 106 3.41 -24.01 1.31
CA GLY A 106 4.18 -23.33 2.35
C GLY A 106 3.99 -21.82 2.26
N THR A 107 4.32 -21.24 1.11
CA THR A 107 4.21 -19.80 0.85
C THR A 107 2.79 -19.29 1.01
N ARG A 108 1.78 -20.05 0.57
CA ARG A 108 0.37 -19.73 0.80
C ARG A 108 0.04 -19.55 2.29
N ARG A 109 0.52 -20.45 3.15
CA ARG A 109 0.28 -20.37 4.59
C ARG A 109 0.97 -19.14 5.20
N SER A 110 2.18 -18.83 4.75
CA SER A 110 2.92 -17.64 5.19
C SER A 110 2.23 -16.35 4.75
N VAL A 111 1.79 -16.26 3.49
CA VAL A 111 1.00 -15.13 2.97
C VAL A 111 -0.28 -14.93 3.78
N GLU A 112 -1.06 -15.99 4.01
CA GLU A 112 -2.31 -15.91 4.79
C GLU A 112 -2.05 -15.46 6.24
N THR A 113 -0.96 -15.93 6.85
CA THR A 113 -0.57 -15.51 8.21
C THR A 113 -0.23 -14.03 8.27
N VAL A 114 0.60 -13.55 7.34
CA VAL A 114 0.97 -12.13 7.24
C VAL A 114 -0.26 -11.27 7.00
N TYR A 115 -1.10 -11.64 6.02
CA TYR A 115 -2.34 -10.92 5.71
C TYR A 115 -3.30 -10.83 6.91
N ARG A 116 -3.51 -11.93 7.64
CA ARG A 116 -4.32 -11.92 8.87
C ARG A 116 -3.74 -11.00 9.93
N ASN A 117 -2.43 -11.00 10.11
CA ASN A 117 -1.77 -10.12 11.07
C ASN A 117 -1.93 -8.64 10.68
N SER A 118 -1.80 -8.31 9.39
CA SER A 118 -2.07 -6.95 8.88
C SER A 118 -3.51 -6.51 9.15
N ILE A 119 -4.50 -7.38 8.90
CA ILE A 119 -5.90 -7.09 9.23
C ILE A 119 -6.08 -6.89 10.74
N ARG A 120 -5.52 -7.76 11.59
CA ARG A 120 -5.64 -7.63 13.05
C ARG A 120 -5.05 -6.31 13.55
N SER A 121 -3.87 -5.93 13.05
CA SER A 121 -3.22 -4.65 13.37
C SER A 121 -4.08 -3.47 12.91
N CYS A 122 -4.58 -3.50 11.67
CA CYS A 122 -5.48 -2.48 11.13
C CYS A 122 -6.71 -2.30 12.02
N LEU A 123 -7.40 -3.39 12.38
CA LEU A 123 -8.60 -3.34 13.21
C LEU A 123 -8.34 -2.82 14.62
N ALA A 124 -7.19 -3.17 15.22
CA ALA A 124 -6.79 -2.63 16.51
C ALA A 124 -6.61 -1.11 16.42
N GLN A 125 -5.94 -0.61 15.38
CA GLN A 125 -5.76 0.83 15.16
C GLN A 125 -7.07 1.56 14.90
N LEU A 126 -7.96 0.98 14.08
CA LEU A 126 -9.30 1.51 13.84
C LEU A 126 -10.14 1.55 15.13
N SER A 127 -10.03 0.54 15.99
CA SER A 127 -10.72 0.54 17.28
C SER A 127 -10.19 1.64 18.22
N LEU A 128 -8.89 1.94 18.21
CA LEU A 128 -8.29 2.98 19.05
C LEU A 128 -8.77 4.39 18.68
N ILE A 129 -9.02 4.64 17.39
CA ILE A 129 -9.54 5.93 16.90
C ILE A 129 -11.07 6.04 16.99
N GLY A 130 -11.74 5.04 17.57
CA GLY A 130 -13.20 5.01 17.69
C GLY A 130 -13.94 4.77 16.38
N ALA A 131 -13.30 4.13 15.40
CA ALA A 131 -13.97 3.77 14.15
C ALA A 131 -15.07 2.74 14.41
N VAL A 132 -16.18 2.89 13.71
CA VAL A 132 -17.28 1.92 13.71
C VAL A 132 -17.05 0.93 12.59
N ILE A 133 -17.01 -0.36 12.91
CA ILE A 133 -16.74 -1.44 11.96
C ILE A 133 -17.95 -2.38 11.94
N LYS A 134 -18.51 -2.62 10.76
CA LYS A 134 -19.55 -3.63 10.54
C LYS A 134 -18.98 -4.83 9.81
N ARG A 135 -19.44 -6.02 10.20
CA ARG A 135 -19.08 -7.28 9.58
C ARG A 135 -20.30 -7.96 8.97
N ASP A 136 -20.07 -8.80 7.97
CA ASP A 136 -21.08 -9.72 7.44
C ASP A 136 -21.21 -10.98 8.32
N GLU A 137 -22.06 -11.91 7.90
CA GLU A 137 -22.28 -13.22 8.56
C GLU A 137 -21.00 -14.08 8.58
N HIS A 138 -20.09 -13.86 7.64
CA HIS A 138 -18.81 -14.55 7.51
C HIS A 138 -17.66 -13.83 8.24
N GLN A 139 -17.95 -12.82 9.07
CA GLN A 139 -16.98 -12.02 9.83
C GLN A 139 -16.05 -11.15 8.97
N ASN A 140 -16.33 -10.99 7.68
CA ASN A 140 -15.62 -10.06 6.80
C ASN A 140 -16.04 -8.63 7.10
N VAL A 141 -15.08 -7.71 7.07
CA VAL A 141 -15.38 -6.29 7.25
C VAL A 141 -16.00 -5.76 5.96
N ILE A 142 -17.22 -5.21 6.07
CA ILE A 142 -18.00 -4.69 4.94
C ILE A 142 -18.24 -3.19 5.03
N GLU A 143 -18.21 -2.62 6.23
CA GLU A 143 -18.39 -1.19 6.45
C GLU A 143 -17.40 -0.69 7.48
N VAL A 144 -16.74 0.43 7.18
CA VAL A 144 -15.88 1.16 8.10
C VAL A 144 -16.32 2.61 8.10
N ARG A 145 -16.59 3.15 9.29
CA ARG A 145 -16.87 4.57 9.47
C ARG A 145 -15.86 5.17 10.42
N VAL A 146 -15.13 6.17 9.93
CA VAL A 146 -14.15 6.92 10.69
C VAL A 146 -14.55 8.38 10.69
N ARG A 147 -14.74 8.94 11.88
CA ARG A 147 -15.02 10.36 12.07
C ARG A 147 -14.05 10.94 13.07
N SER A 148 -12.83 11.21 12.60
CA SER A 148 -11.76 11.74 13.42
C SER A 148 -10.81 12.61 12.59
N LYS A 149 -10.49 13.79 13.12
CA LYS A 149 -9.53 14.73 12.52
C LYS A 149 -8.08 14.25 12.63
N ASP A 150 -7.83 13.18 13.37
CA ASP A 150 -6.49 12.56 13.45
C ASP A 150 -6.32 11.46 12.39
N PHE A 151 -7.38 11.17 11.64
CA PHE A 151 -7.32 10.23 10.52
C PHE A 151 -6.94 10.98 9.23
N GLY A 152 -5.80 10.64 8.64
CA GLY A 152 -5.33 11.16 7.37
C GLY A 152 -4.83 10.05 6.43
N ASP A 153 -4.15 10.44 5.35
CA ASP A 153 -3.76 9.55 4.26
C ASP A 153 -2.92 8.35 4.71
N ARG A 154 -2.10 8.54 5.76
CA ARG A 154 -1.28 7.45 6.31
C ARG A 154 -2.15 6.35 6.93
N GLN A 155 -3.17 6.71 7.69
CA GLN A 155 -4.08 5.74 8.31
C GLN A 155 -4.98 5.08 7.26
N LEU A 156 -5.33 5.80 6.19
CA LEU A 156 -6.11 5.27 5.07
C LEU A 156 -5.42 4.07 4.39
N MET A 157 -4.08 4.03 4.35
CA MET A 157 -3.32 2.88 3.82
C MET A 157 -3.60 1.58 4.58
N LEU A 158 -4.01 1.63 5.84
CA LEU A 158 -4.33 0.43 6.61
C LEU A 158 -5.58 -0.28 6.05
N LEU A 159 -6.49 0.49 5.45
CA LEU A 159 -7.72 -0.04 4.87
C LEU A 159 -7.45 -0.88 3.61
N LEU A 160 -6.26 -0.80 3.00
CA LEU A 160 -5.87 -1.58 1.81
C LEU A 160 -5.91 -3.09 2.00
N SER A 161 -5.84 -3.55 3.26
CA SER A 161 -5.97 -4.97 3.58
C SER A 161 -7.44 -5.44 3.61
N LEU A 162 -8.40 -4.52 3.73
CA LEU A 162 -9.84 -4.82 3.86
C LEU A 162 -10.51 -4.97 2.49
N THR A 163 -10.07 -5.96 1.70
CA THR A 163 -10.53 -6.17 0.32
C THR A 163 -12.02 -6.43 0.13
N THR A 164 -12.74 -6.80 1.20
CA THR A 164 -14.20 -7.03 1.18
C THR A 164 -15.01 -5.80 1.55
N LEU A 165 -14.37 -4.65 1.77
CA LEU A 165 -15.03 -3.43 2.18
C LEU A 165 -15.97 -2.93 1.09
N ARG A 166 -17.25 -2.74 1.42
CA ARG A 166 -18.30 -2.25 0.51
C ARG A 166 -18.71 -0.82 0.79
N SER A 167 -18.57 -0.36 2.03
CA SER A 167 -18.97 1.00 2.43
C SER A 167 -17.89 1.64 3.29
N LEU A 168 -17.49 2.86 2.93
CA LEU A 168 -16.45 3.60 3.63
C LEU A 168 -16.93 5.03 3.91
N ASP A 169 -17.09 5.37 5.19
CA ASP A 169 -17.38 6.74 5.62
C ASP A 169 -16.13 7.36 6.24
N LEU A 170 -15.62 8.40 5.59
CA LEU A 170 -14.45 9.18 5.98
C LEU A 170 -14.82 10.63 6.28
N ARG A 171 -16.09 10.90 6.63
CA ARG A 171 -16.54 12.25 6.91
C ARG A 171 -15.75 12.90 8.05
N ASP A 172 -15.42 14.18 7.91
CA ASP A 172 -14.73 14.98 8.95
C ASP A 172 -13.36 14.39 9.32
N THR A 173 -12.65 13.87 8.31
CA THR A 173 -11.26 13.39 8.39
C THR A 173 -10.32 14.32 7.59
N LYS A 174 -9.00 14.15 7.76
CA LYS A 174 -7.97 14.95 7.06
C LYS A 174 -7.41 14.23 5.83
N ILE A 175 -8.20 13.37 5.19
CA ILE A 175 -7.79 12.74 3.94
C ILE A 175 -7.68 13.78 2.82
N THR A 176 -6.73 13.57 1.92
CA THR A 176 -6.49 14.41 0.73
C THR A 176 -6.66 13.60 -0.56
N ASP A 177 -6.48 14.25 -1.71
CA ASP A 177 -6.44 13.58 -3.03
C ASP A 177 -5.40 12.45 -3.06
N ALA A 178 -4.24 12.65 -2.42
CA ALA A 178 -3.20 11.64 -2.29
C ALA A 178 -3.63 10.46 -1.40
N GLY A 179 -4.61 10.66 -0.52
CA GLY A 179 -5.26 9.57 0.21
C GLY A 179 -6.15 8.74 -0.69
N LEU A 180 -6.97 9.37 -1.53
CA LEU A 180 -7.93 8.67 -2.39
C LEU A 180 -7.27 7.70 -3.37
N ARG A 181 -6.09 8.02 -3.92
CA ARG A 181 -5.33 7.10 -4.79
C ARG A 181 -5.06 5.75 -4.14
N HIS A 182 -4.98 5.69 -2.82
CA HIS A 182 -4.76 4.45 -2.09
C HIS A 182 -6.02 3.57 -2.13
N LEU A 183 -7.22 4.15 -2.15
CA LEU A 183 -8.47 3.38 -2.19
C LEU A 183 -8.64 2.53 -3.45
N ALA A 184 -7.88 2.79 -4.51
CA ALA A 184 -7.93 2.09 -5.79
C ALA A 184 -7.92 0.54 -5.71
N SER A 185 -7.34 -0.06 -4.66
CA SER A 185 -7.33 -1.52 -4.49
C SER A 185 -8.60 -2.09 -3.84
N LEU A 186 -9.51 -1.26 -3.34
CA LEU A 186 -10.76 -1.68 -2.71
C LEU A 186 -11.86 -1.86 -3.76
N THR A 187 -11.63 -2.77 -4.72
CA THR A 187 -12.48 -2.95 -5.91
C THR A 187 -13.92 -3.38 -5.62
N GLU A 188 -14.21 -3.83 -4.40
CA GLU A 188 -15.57 -4.18 -3.92
C GLU A 188 -16.30 -2.98 -3.29
N LEU A 189 -15.69 -1.79 -3.25
CA LEU A 189 -16.28 -0.61 -2.65
C LEU A 189 -17.46 -0.10 -3.48
N VAL A 190 -18.61 0.07 -2.83
CA VAL A 190 -19.89 0.47 -3.44
C VAL A 190 -20.29 1.88 -3.02
N SER A 191 -20.00 2.28 -1.79
CA SER A 191 -20.33 3.61 -1.26
C SER A 191 -19.12 4.23 -0.57
N LEU A 192 -18.84 5.49 -0.90
CA LEU A 192 -17.79 6.30 -0.30
C LEU A 192 -18.36 7.65 0.16
N ASN A 193 -18.14 8.01 1.42
CA ASN A 193 -18.39 9.35 1.92
C ASN A 193 -17.06 10.05 2.26
N CYS A 194 -16.72 11.08 1.50
CA CYS A 194 -15.54 11.94 1.71
C CYS A 194 -15.94 13.39 2.04
N SER A 195 -17.13 13.58 2.59
CA SER A 195 -17.63 14.90 3.00
C SER A 195 -16.81 15.55 4.10
N ASP A 196 -16.73 16.88 4.12
CA ASP A 196 -15.97 17.60 5.16
C ASP A 196 -14.48 17.16 5.23
N THR A 197 -13.87 16.78 4.09
CA THR A 197 -12.44 16.40 4.00
C THR A 197 -11.61 17.43 3.21
N LEU A 198 -10.33 17.15 2.97
CA LEU A 198 -9.44 17.98 2.13
C LEU A 198 -9.36 17.49 0.68
N VAL A 199 -10.25 16.58 0.29
CA VAL A 199 -10.37 16.10 -1.09
C VAL A 199 -10.92 17.21 -1.98
N THR A 200 -10.34 17.35 -3.17
CA THR A 200 -10.78 18.25 -4.23
C THR A 200 -11.59 17.50 -5.29
N SER A 201 -12.25 18.24 -6.19
CA SER A 201 -12.97 17.62 -7.30
C SER A 201 -12.06 16.83 -8.24
N SER A 202 -10.82 17.28 -8.43
CA SER A 202 -9.78 16.56 -9.16
C SER A 202 -9.41 15.25 -8.48
N GLY A 203 -9.34 15.21 -7.15
CA GLY A 203 -9.05 14.00 -6.38
C GLY A 203 -10.08 12.89 -6.56
N LEU A 204 -11.33 13.22 -6.91
CA LEU A 204 -12.35 12.21 -7.20
C LEU A 204 -12.00 11.35 -8.43
N ARG A 205 -11.11 11.82 -9.30
CA ARG A 205 -10.64 11.06 -10.46
C ARG A 205 -9.81 9.84 -10.06
N GLU A 206 -9.18 9.87 -8.89
CA GLU A 206 -8.45 8.73 -8.32
C GLU A 206 -9.36 7.53 -7.99
N LEU A 207 -10.68 7.71 -8.03
CA LEU A 207 -11.67 6.64 -7.81
C LEU A 207 -11.95 5.81 -9.07
N GLU A 208 -11.36 6.15 -10.23
CA GLU A 208 -11.51 5.42 -11.51
C GLU A 208 -11.40 3.90 -11.38
N PRO A 209 -10.47 3.32 -10.59
CA PRO A 209 -10.33 1.87 -10.52
C PRO A 209 -11.51 1.17 -9.81
N LEU A 210 -12.37 1.93 -9.11
CA LEU A 210 -13.47 1.42 -8.31
C LEU A 210 -14.73 1.23 -9.15
N GLN A 211 -14.67 0.29 -10.09
CA GLN A 211 -15.74 0.04 -11.05
C GLN A 211 -17.07 -0.46 -10.43
N GLN A 212 -17.07 -0.84 -9.15
CA GLN A 212 -18.29 -1.20 -8.41
C GLN A 212 -18.91 -0.03 -7.61
N LEU A 213 -18.27 1.14 -7.64
CA LEU A 213 -18.70 2.31 -6.88
C LEU A 213 -19.99 2.88 -7.45
N LYS A 214 -21.03 2.97 -6.62
CA LYS A 214 -22.37 3.45 -6.99
C LYS A 214 -22.72 4.78 -6.36
N GLU A 215 -22.11 5.10 -5.23
CA GLU A 215 -22.43 6.32 -4.48
C GLU A 215 -21.16 6.98 -3.96
N VAL A 216 -21.06 8.29 -4.22
CA VAL A 216 -20.04 9.16 -3.64
C VAL A 216 -20.73 10.35 -2.98
N VAL A 217 -20.57 10.48 -1.67
CA VAL A 217 -21.07 11.62 -0.90
C VAL A 217 -19.91 12.57 -0.63
N ALA A 218 -20.00 13.79 -1.17
CA ALA A 218 -18.91 14.75 -1.26
C ALA A 218 -19.38 16.16 -0.83
N TYR A 219 -20.05 16.26 0.33
CA TYR A 219 -20.47 17.57 0.86
C TYR A 219 -19.25 18.45 1.15
N ARG A 220 -19.34 19.72 0.74
CA ARG A 220 -18.26 20.72 0.80
C ARG A 220 -17.07 20.48 -0.13
N ILE A 221 -17.21 19.59 -1.09
CA ILE A 221 -16.29 19.49 -2.23
C ILE A 221 -16.95 20.20 -3.42
N ASP A 222 -16.24 21.16 -4.00
CA ASP A 222 -16.73 21.91 -5.15
C ASP A 222 -16.59 21.09 -6.43
N VAL A 223 -17.54 20.18 -6.66
CA VAL A 223 -17.56 19.33 -7.86
C VAL A 223 -18.06 20.12 -9.05
N THR A 224 -17.14 20.50 -9.93
CA THR A 224 -17.45 21.24 -11.16
C THR A 224 -18.27 20.38 -12.14
N PRO A 225 -19.02 21.00 -13.08
CA PRO A 225 -19.73 20.25 -14.12
C PRO A 225 -18.82 19.32 -14.94
N ALA A 226 -17.60 19.77 -15.26
CA ALA A 226 -16.61 18.98 -15.99
C ALA A 226 -16.20 17.71 -15.22
N ASP A 227 -16.04 17.80 -13.90
CA ASP A 227 -15.70 16.64 -13.07
C ASP A 227 -16.85 15.64 -12.99
N ARG A 228 -18.10 16.12 -13.00
CA ARG A 228 -19.28 15.22 -13.07
C ARG A 228 -19.36 14.49 -14.39
N ASP A 229 -19.09 15.17 -15.50
CA ASP A 229 -19.13 14.56 -16.82
C ASP A 229 -18.00 13.54 -16.95
N TRP A 230 -16.80 13.87 -16.47
CA TRP A 230 -15.69 12.91 -16.39
C TRP A 230 -16.06 11.67 -15.56
N LEU A 231 -16.66 11.85 -14.37
CA LEU A 231 -17.07 10.75 -13.51
C LEU A 231 -18.17 9.88 -14.14
N ARG A 232 -19.08 10.47 -14.93
CA ARG A 232 -20.10 9.70 -15.68
C ARG A 232 -19.48 8.87 -16.80
N GLU A 233 -18.43 9.35 -17.44
CA GLU A 233 -17.71 8.64 -18.50
C GLU A 233 -16.87 7.48 -17.97
N HIS A 234 -16.17 7.66 -16.85
CA HIS A 234 -15.21 6.69 -16.33
C HIS A 234 -15.77 5.75 -15.25
N LEU A 235 -16.84 6.18 -14.56
CA LEU A 235 -17.56 5.40 -13.55
C LEU A 235 -19.07 5.39 -13.88
N PRO A 236 -19.48 4.72 -14.97
CA PRO A 236 -20.88 4.71 -15.40
C PRO A 236 -21.75 4.05 -14.32
N GLY A 237 -22.64 4.85 -13.72
CA GLY A 237 -23.54 4.39 -12.65
C GLY A 237 -23.23 4.97 -11.27
N VAL A 238 -22.14 5.73 -11.11
CA VAL A 238 -21.86 6.44 -9.86
C VAL A 238 -22.80 7.65 -9.71
N THR A 239 -23.44 7.75 -8.55
CA THR A 239 -24.24 8.90 -8.13
C THR A 239 -23.42 9.75 -7.18
N ILE A 240 -23.18 11.02 -7.54
CA ILE A 240 -22.44 11.96 -6.70
C ILE A 240 -23.42 12.91 -6.02
N THR A 241 -23.42 12.88 -4.69
CA THR A 241 -24.23 13.76 -3.86
C THR A 241 -23.33 14.82 -3.21
N ASN A 242 -23.47 16.06 -3.65
CA ASN A 242 -22.84 17.24 -3.06
C ASN A 242 -23.87 18.39 -3.05
N ARG A 243 -24.47 18.68 -1.89
CA ARG A 243 -25.34 19.84 -1.69
C ARG A 243 -24.71 20.86 -0.77
#